data_AF-A0AAW3WI55-F1
#
_entry.id   AF-A0AAW3WI55-F1
#
_cell.length_a   1.000
_cell.length_b   1.000
_cell.length_c   1.000
_cell.angle_alpha   90.00
_cell.angle_beta   90.00
_cell.angle_gamma   90.00
#
_symmetry.space_group_name_H-M   'P 1'
#
loop_
_entity.id
_entity.type
_entity.pdbx_description
1 polymer ?
#
loop_
_entity_poly.entity_id
_entity_poly.type
_entity_poly.pdbx_seq_one_letter_code
_entity_poly.pdbx_strand_id
1 'polypeptide(L)'
;SIPSLKNTIILGNGPDTFPFVFPQGELIAKYYALDTPNITVDKAHNLYLQMALNYGVIALLAFLIITITYLVDSFKLYAFKENYDLDKQKMLGAITSLGVLGYLVTGFFNDSVVSVAPVFWIVFGVGVALNFMNRETLRKLSK
;
A
#
# COMPACT_ATOMS: atom_id res chain seq x y z
N SER A 1 5.30 1.21 -19.60
CA SER A 1 5.23 0.46 -18.32
C SER A 1 4.40 -0.82 -18.44
N ILE A 2 3.18 -0.77 -18.99
CA ILE A 2 2.27 -1.92 -19.11
C ILE A 2 2.84 -3.13 -19.88
N PRO A 3 3.63 -2.96 -20.97
CA PRO A 3 4.19 -4.11 -21.70
C PRO A 3 5.20 -4.94 -20.89
N SER A 4 5.99 -4.28 -20.03
CA SER A 4 7.03 -4.92 -19.22
C SER A 4 6.47 -5.74 -18.04
N LEU A 5 5.21 -5.53 -17.65
CA LEU A 5 4.55 -6.34 -16.60
C LEU A 5 4.32 -7.80 -17.01
N LYS A 6 4.23 -8.10 -18.31
CA LYS A 6 3.96 -9.46 -18.79
C LYS A 6 5.09 -10.44 -18.45
N ASN A 7 6.31 -9.93 -18.28
CA ASN A 7 7.49 -10.74 -17.97
C ASN A 7 7.80 -10.80 -16.46
N THR A 8 7.19 -9.96 -15.64
CA THR A 8 7.40 -9.90 -14.18
C THR A 8 6.26 -10.52 -13.37
N ILE A 9 5.49 -11.43 -13.96
CA ILE A 9 4.32 -12.03 -13.29
C ILE A 9 4.75 -12.79 -12.04
N ILE A 10 5.83 -13.59 -12.14
CA ILE A 10 6.27 -14.50 -11.08
C ILE A 10 7.47 -13.90 -10.32
N LEU A 11 8.56 -13.58 -11.01
CA LEU A 11 9.70 -12.84 -10.45
C LEU A 11 9.70 -11.42 -11.02
N GLY A 12 9.76 -10.43 -10.14
CA GLY A 12 10.02 -9.04 -10.54
C GLY A 12 11.43 -8.86 -11.12
N ASN A 13 11.69 -7.69 -11.71
CA ASN A 13 13.00 -7.36 -12.29
C ASN A 13 14.10 -7.07 -11.25
N GLY A 14 13.75 -7.04 -9.96
CA GLY A 14 14.64 -6.64 -8.87
C GLY A 14 14.42 -5.18 -8.44
N PRO A 15 14.78 -4.82 -7.19
CA PRO A 15 14.56 -3.48 -6.67
C PRO A 15 15.31 -2.41 -7.47
N ASP A 16 14.61 -1.32 -7.78
CA ASP A 16 15.15 -0.11 -8.44
C ASP A 16 15.64 -0.32 -9.89
N THR A 17 15.10 -1.31 -10.59
CA THR A 17 15.47 -1.62 -11.98
C THR A 17 14.62 -0.89 -13.03
N PHE A 18 13.66 -0.08 -12.61
CA PHE A 18 12.77 0.67 -13.50
C PHE A 18 13.49 1.50 -14.59
N PRO A 19 14.59 2.24 -14.29
CA PRO A 19 15.29 3.03 -15.31
C PRO A 19 15.90 2.19 -16.43
N PHE A 20 16.23 0.92 -16.14
CA PHE A 20 16.90 -0.01 -17.06
C PHE A 20 15.92 -0.81 -17.93
N VAL A 21 14.69 -1.02 -17.43
CA VAL A 21 13.66 -1.80 -18.11
C VAL A 21 12.70 -0.90 -18.90
N PHE A 22 12.60 0.38 -18.55
CA PHE A 22 11.77 1.34 -19.27
C PHE A 22 12.48 1.82 -20.55
N PRO A 23 11.82 1.78 -21.73
CA PRO A 23 12.41 2.27 -22.97
C PRO A 23 12.67 3.78 -22.88
N GLN A 24 13.92 4.17 -22.65
CA GLN A 24 14.34 5.57 -22.53
C GLN A 24 14.41 6.31 -23.87
N GLY A 25 14.32 5.59 -25.00
CA GLY A 25 14.53 6.11 -26.35
C GLY A 25 13.34 6.85 -26.98
N GLU A 26 12.17 6.91 -26.32
CA GLU A 26 11.00 7.60 -26.86
C GLU A 26 11.06 9.13 -26.60
N LEU A 27 11.93 9.80 -27.36
CA LEU A 27 12.18 11.25 -27.26
C LEU A 27 10.92 12.09 -27.53
N ILE A 28 10.05 11.65 -28.45
CA ILE A 28 8.80 12.35 -28.82
C ILE A 28 7.81 12.30 -27.65
N ALA A 29 7.65 11.13 -27.02
CA ALA A 29 6.77 10.97 -25.86
C ALA A 29 7.27 11.81 -24.67
N LYS A 30 8.59 11.87 -24.44
CA LYS A 30 9.21 12.73 -23.41
C LYS A 30 9.02 14.22 -23.71
N TYR A 31 9.16 14.64 -24.97
CA TYR A 31 8.94 16.03 -25.35
C TYR A 31 7.48 16.46 -25.10
N TYR A 32 6.50 15.64 -25.50
CA TYR A 32 5.09 15.96 -25.29
C TYR A 32 4.63 15.88 -23.84
N ALA A 33 5.18 14.98 -23.03
CA ALA A 33 4.74 14.75 -21.66
C ALA A 33 5.52 15.56 -20.61
N LEU A 34 6.78 15.89 -20.89
CA LEU A 34 7.75 16.38 -19.91
C LEU A 34 8.52 17.62 -20.39
N ASP A 35 8.15 18.15 -21.58
CA ASP A 35 8.69 19.37 -22.20
C ASP A 35 10.22 19.37 -22.42
N THR A 36 10.87 18.22 -22.17
CA THR A 36 12.31 18.04 -22.30
C THR A 36 12.60 16.58 -22.61
N PRO A 37 13.25 16.27 -23.75
CA PRO A 37 13.57 14.90 -24.14
C PRO A 37 14.74 14.31 -23.33
N ASN A 38 15.51 15.16 -22.65
CA ASN A 38 16.71 14.79 -21.90
C ASN A 38 16.43 14.30 -20.47
N ILE A 39 15.17 14.06 -20.11
CA ILE A 39 14.84 13.50 -18.80
C ILE A 39 14.80 11.97 -18.86
N THR A 40 15.44 11.33 -17.88
CA THR A 40 15.33 9.89 -17.65
C THR A 40 14.10 9.65 -16.78
N VAL A 41 13.14 8.86 -17.28
CA VAL A 41 11.99 8.44 -16.48
C VAL A 41 12.49 7.32 -15.56
N ASP A 42 12.69 7.66 -14.30
CA ASP A 42 13.26 6.79 -13.29
C ASP A 42 12.19 6.04 -12.49
N LYS A 43 10.93 6.52 -12.50
CA LYS A 43 9.84 5.94 -11.71
C LYS A 43 8.47 5.97 -12.41
N ALA A 44 7.61 5.04 -12.00
CA ALA A 44 6.23 4.91 -12.45
C ALA A 44 5.22 5.81 -11.68
N HIS A 45 5.66 6.53 -10.65
CA HIS A 45 4.84 7.35 -9.74
C HIS A 45 3.59 6.64 -9.18
N ASN A 46 3.70 5.34 -8.90
CA ASN A 46 2.62 4.54 -8.33
C ASN A 46 3.21 3.37 -7.54
N LEU A 47 2.86 3.27 -6.25
CA LEU A 47 3.35 2.23 -5.34
C LEU A 47 3.07 0.82 -5.86
N TYR A 48 1.84 0.57 -6.30
CA TYR A 48 1.40 -0.75 -6.74
C TYR A 48 2.12 -1.17 -8.02
N LEU A 49 2.27 -0.24 -8.95
CA LEU A 49 2.99 -0.48 -10.21
C LEU A 49 4.49 -0.71 -9.96
N GLN A 50 5.08 0.04 -9.03
CA GLN A 50 6.47 -0.14 -8.62
C GLN A 50 6.68 -1.50 -7.95
N MET A 51 5.76 -1.94 -7.07
CA MET A 51 5.81 -3.27 -6.46
C MET A 51 5.70 -4.38 -7.51
N ALA A 52 4.76 -4.27 -8.46
CA ALA A 52 4.57 -5.26 -9.51
C ALA A 52 5.79 -5.40 -10.44
N LEU A 53 6.51 -4.30 -10.70
CA LEU A 53 7.69 -4.32 -11.56
C LEU A 53 8.95 -4.80 -10.83
N ASN A 54 9.15 -4.38 -9.57
CA ASN A 54 10.35 -4.72 -8.80
C ASN A 54 10.29 -6.12 -8.18
N TYR A 55 9.16 -6.47 -7.56
CA TYR A 55 9.00 -7.70 -6.78
C TYR A 55 8.06 -8.72 -7.44
N GLY A 56 7.32 -8.29 -8.47
CA GLY A 56 6.42 -9.13 -9.24
C GLY A 56 4.96 -8.98 -8.82
N VAL A 57 4.06 -9.48 -9.67
CA VAL A 57 2.60 -9.37 -9.45
C VAL A 57 2.15 -10.18 -8.24
N ILE A 58 2.79 -11.31 -7.96
CA ILE A 58 2.49 -12.13 -6.78
C ILE A 58 2.73 -11.36 -5.48
N ALA A 59 3.84 -10.62 -5.39
CA ALA A 59 4.15 -9.80 -4.22
C ALA A 59 3.12 -8.69 -4.01
N LEU A 60 2.69 -8.05 -5.10
CA LEU A 60 1.61 -7.05 -5.07
C LEU A 60 0.30 -7.67 -4.54
N LEU A 61 -0.09 -8.84 -5.04
CA LEU A 61 -1.31 -9.51 -4.59
C LEU A 61 -1.25 -9.89 -3.11
N ALA A 62 -0.12 -10.40 -2.63
CA ALA A 62 0.06 -10.72 -1.21
C ALA A 62 -0.09 -9.46 -0.33
N PHE A 63 0.53 -8.34 -0.74
CA PHE A 63 0.41 -7.06 -0.06
C PHE A 63 -1.05 -6.56 0.00
N LEU A 64 -1.77 -6.63 -1.12
CA LEU A 64 -3.18 -6.23 -1.19
C LEU A 64 -4.07 -7.11 -0.32
N ILE A 65 -3.86 -8.42 -0.32
CA ILE A 65 -4.63 -9.36 0.51
C ILE A 65 -4.45 -9.02 1.99
N ILE A 66 -3.21 -8.82 2.45
CA ILE A 66 -2.91 -8.51 3.85
C ILE A 66 -3.53 -7.16 4.28
N THR A 67 -3.41 -6.14 3.44
CA THR A 67 -3.91 -4.80 3.76
C THR A 67 -5.44 -4.70 3.68
N ILE A 68 -6.07 -5.30 2.67
CA ILE A 68 -7.54 -5.34 2.53
C ILE A 68 -8.17 -6.15 3.66
N THR A 69 -7.62 -7.32 3.99
CA THR A 69 -8.15 -8.15 5.10
C THR A 69 -8.10 -7.40 6.42
N TYR A 70 -6.99 -6.70 6.71
CA TYR A 70 -6.89 -5.82 7.88
C TYR A 70 -7.96 -4.72 7.88
N LEU A 71 -8.14 -3.99 6.76
CA LEU A 71 -9.13 -2.93 6.68
C LEU A 71 -10.55 -3.46 6.86
N VAL A 72 -10.91 -4.55 6.19
CA VAL A 72 -12.23 -5.19 6.34
C VAL A 72 -12.47 -5.60 7.80
N ASP A 73 -11.43 -6.11 8.47
CA ASP A 73 -11.52 -6.47 9.88
C ASP A 73 -11.74 -5.25 10.78
N SER A 74 -10.97 -4.17 10.57
CA SER A 74 -11.14 -2.90 11.29
C SER A 74 -12.53 -2.31 11.06
N PHE A 75 -13.04 -2.30 9.83
CA PHE A 75 -14.39 -1.79 9.52
C PHE A 75 -15.47 -2.61 10.23
N LYS A 76 -15.36 -3.94 10.25
CA LYS A 76 -16.29 -4.80 11.00
C LYS A 76 -16.24 -4.53 12.51
N LEU A 77 -15.05 -4.28 13.05
CA LEU A 77 -14.84 -4.08 14.48
C LEU A 77 -15.34 -2.71 14.97
N TYR A 78 -15.19 -1.67 14.14
CA TYR A 78 -15.40 -0.27 14.53
C TYR A 78 -16.64 0.39 13.93
N ALA A 79 -17.11 0.00 12.74
CA ALA A 79 -18.21 0.69 12.05
C ALA A 79 -19.60 0.07 12.30
N PHE A 80 -19.69 -1.22 12.62
CA PHE A 80 -20.97 -1.95 12.74
C PHE A 80 -21.45 -2.15 14.18
N LYS A 81 -20.89 -1.45 15.18
CA LYS A 81 -21.34 -1.57 16.58
C LYS A 81 -22.23 -0.38 16.98
N GLU A 82 -23.48 -0.69 17.30
CA GLU A 82 -24.50 0.28 17.74
C GLU A 82 -24.17 0.95 19.09
N ASN A 83 -23.38 0.30 19.95
CA ASN A 83 -22.96 0.87 21.24
C ASN A 83 -21.51 1.38 21.15
N TYR A 84 -21.37 2.67 20.83
CA TYR A 84 -20.12 3.43 20.88
C TYR A 84 -19.73 3.74 22.34
N ASP A 85 -19.47 2.72 23.15
CA ASP A 85 -18.60 2.91 24.31
C ASP A 85 -17.18 3.10 23.77
N LEU A 86 -16.83 4.37 23.56
CA LEU A 86 -15.55 4.89 23.07
C LEU A 86 -14.45 4.66 24.12
N ASP A 87 -14.09 3.38 24.31
CA ASP A 87 -12.84 3.04 24.96
C ASP A 87 -11.68 3.62 24.17
N LYS A 88 -10.71 4.21 24.88
CA LYS A 88 -9.49 4.79 24.28
C LYS A 88 -8.80 3.79 23.33
N GLN A 89 -8.86 2.50 23.63
CA GLN A 89 -8.28 1.43 22.81
C GLN A 89 -9.01 1.22 21.47
N LYS A 90 -10.35 1.35 21.43
CA LYS A 90 -11.13 1.27 20.19
C LYS A 90 -10.90 2.49 19.32
N MET A 91 -10.82 3.68 19.95
CA MET A 91 -10.52 4.93 19.26
C MET A 91 -9.12 4.90 18.61
N LEU A 92 -8.10 4.42 19.32
CA LEU A 92 -6.76 4.25 18.76
C LEU A 92 -6.73 3.27 17.59
N GLY A 93 -7.47 2.16 17.68
CA GLY A 93 -7.61 1.21 16.57
C GLY A 93 -8.30 1.81 15.34
N ALA A 94 -9.35 2.62 15.55
CA ALA A 94 -10.01 3.32 14.46
C ALA A 94 -9.08 4.35 13.77
N ILE A 95 -8.38 5.17 14.54
CA ILE A 95 -7.46 6.20 14.00
C ILE A 95 -6.31 5.53 13.22
N THR A 96 -5.72 4.46 13.76
CA THR A 96 -4.65 3.73 13.08
C THR A 96 -5.14 3.08 11.78
N SER A 97 -6.36 2.52 11.77
CA SER A 97 -6.97 1.99 10.53
C SER A 97 -7.20 3.06 9.46
N LEU A 98 -7.63 4.26 9.85
CA LEU A 98 -7.78 5.40 8.95
C LEU A 98 -6.42 5.89 8.40
N GLY A 99 -5.36 5.87 9.22
CA GLY A 99 -4.01 6.19 8.78
C GLY A 99 -3.49 5.21 7.72
N VAL A 100 -3.71 3.91 7.93
CA VAL A 100 -3.38 2.85 6.95
C VAL A 100 -4.19 3.04 5.66
N LEU A 101 -5.49 3.31 5.77
CA LEU A 101 -6.34 3.59 4.60
C LEU A 101 -5.84 4.80 3.81
N GLY A 102 -5.51 5.89 4.51
CA GLY A 102 -4.96 7.10 3.89
C GLY A 102 -3.68 6.82 3.11
N TYR A 103 -2.76 6.04 3.69
CA TYR A 103 -1.52 5.64 3.00
C TYR A 103 -1.78 4.78 1.74
N LEU A 104 -2.74 3.86 1.80
CA LEU A 104 -3.09 3.03 0.64
C LEU A 104 -3.73 3.84 -0.49
N VAL A 105 -4.54 4.84 -0.13
CA VAL A 105 -5.14 5.78 -1.10
C VAL A 105 -4.06 6.66 -1.72
N THR A 106 -3.14 7.21 -0.93
CA THR A 106 -2.03 8.01 -1.48
C THR A 106 -1.08 7.19 -2.33
N GLY A 107 -0.91 5.89 -2.04
CA GLY A 107 -0.13 4.96 -2.86
C GLY A 107 -0.65 4.76 -4.29
N PHE A 108 -1.90 5.12 -4.61
CA PHE A 108 -2.39 5.12 -6.00
C PHE A 108 -1.79 6.26 -6.84
N PHE A 109 -1.51 7.39 -6.20
CA PHE A 109 -1.07 8.63 -6.84
C PHE A 109 0.42 8.92 -6.61
N ASN A 110 1.07 8.17 -5.73
CA ASN A 110 2.43 8.44 -5.30
C ASN A 110 3.26 7.14 -5.22
N ASP A 111 4.58 7.27 -5.41
CA ASP A 111 5.53 6.18 -5.17
C ASP A 111 5.78 6.02 -3.66
N SER A 112 6.16 4.80 -3.24
CA SER A 112 6.64 4.64 -1.86
C SER A 112 8.03 5.26 -1.76
N VAL A 113 8.09 6.41 -1.11
CA VAL A 113 9.36 6.99 -0.70
C VAL A 113 9.92 6.13 0.44
N VAL A 114 11.22 5.80 0.36
CA VAL A 114 11.95 4.93 1.31
C VAL A 114 11.80 5.40 2.77
N SER A 115 11.52 6.68 3.02
CA SER A 115 11.30 7.21 4.37
C SER A 115 9.92 6.91 4.96
N VAL A 116 8.90 6.69 4.12
CA VAL A 116 7.50 6.54 4.58
C VAL A 116 7.14 5.06 4.79
N ALA A 117 7.77 4.15 4.06
CA ALA A 117 7.50 2.73 4.15
C ALA A 117 7.73 2.14 5.58
N PRO A 118 8.82 2.46 6.30
CA PRO A 118 9.00 1.96 7.67
C PRO A 118 7.92 2.43 8.63
N VAL A 119 7.50 3.70 8.51
CA VAL A 119 6.44 4.28 9.34
C VAL A 119 5.11 3.58 9.09
N PHE A 120 4.79 3.32 7.82
CA PHE A 120 3.61 2.55 7.45
C PHE A 120 3.59 1.17 8.13
N TRP A 121 4.68 0.40 8.04
CA TRP A 121 4.73 -0.95 8.62
C TRP A 121 4.61 -0.96 10.14
N ILE A 122 5.17 0.05 10.82
CA ILE A 122 5.01 0.21 12.28
C ILE A 122 3.55 0.49 12.63
N VAL A 123 2.92 1.48 11.96
CA VAL A 123 1.51 1.83 12.22
C VAL A 123 0.58 0.66 11.88
N PHE A 124 0.85 -0.05 10.78
CA PHE A 124 0.11 -1.24 10.38
C PHE A 124 0.20 -2.35 11.45
N GLY A 125 1.41 -2.66 11.92
CA GLY A 125 1.62 -3.66 12.98
C GLY A 125 0.91 -3.31 14.29
N VAL A 126 0.99 -2.04 14.70
CA VAL A 126 0.26 -1.52 15.88
C VAL A 126 -1.24 -1.64 15.69
N GLY A 127 -1.76 -1.28 14.52
CA GLY A 127 -3.18 -1.42 14.18
C GLY A 127 -3.68 -2.87 14.26
N VAL A 128 -2.92 -3.83 13.74
CA VAL A 128 -3.24 -5.26 13.82
C VAL A 128 -3.30 -5.74 15.27
N ALA A 129 -2.34 -5.33 16.10
CA ALA A 129 -2.33 -5.68 17.52
C ALA A 129 -3.54 -5.10 18.27
N LEU A 130 -3.90 -3.84 17.98
CA LEU A 130 -5.09 -3.19 18.56
C LEU A 130 -6.38 -3.89 18.14
N ASN A 131 -6.52 -4.29 16.89
CA ASN A 131 -7.68 -5.06 16.43
C ASN A 131 -7.79 -6.40 17.18
N PHE A 132 -6.67 -7.11 17.36
CA PHE A 132 -6.63 -8.38 18.08
C PHE A 132 -7.07 -8.22 19.55
N MET A 133 -6.50 -7.25 20.26
CA MET A 133 -6.84 -6.98 21.66
C MET A 133 -8.32 -6.58 21.82
N ASN A 134 -8.81 -5.67 20.98
CA ASN A 134 -10.20 -5.23 21.02
C ASN A 134 -11.16 -6.39 20.75
N ARG A 135 -10.85 -7.28 19.79
CA ARG A 135 -11.64 -8.48 19.51
C ARG A 135 -11.69 -9.43 20.71
N GLU A 136 -10.57 -9.64 21.39
CA GLU A 136 -10.51 -10.52 22.55
C GLU A 136 -11.34 -9.97 23.72
N THR A 137 -11.26 -8.66 23.99
CA THR A 137 -12.07 -7.99 25.01
C THR A 137 -13.56 -8.15 24.72
N LEU A 138 -13.98 -7.96 23.47
CA LEU A 138 -15.38 -8.15 23.07
C LEU A 138 -15.86 -9.60 23.25
N ARG A 139 -14.99 -10.59 22.99
CA ARG A 139 -15.30 -12.01 23.21
C ARG A 139 -15.44 -12.37 24.69
N LYS A 140 -14.70 -11.68 25.58
CA LYS A 140 -14.82 -11.85 27.03
C LYS A 140 -16.14 -11.26 27.56
N LEU A 141 -16.57 -10.12 27.01
CA LEU A 141 -17.84 -9.47 27.39
C LEU A 141 -19.09 -10.24 26.92
N SER A 142 -18.98 -11.08 25.89
CA SER A 142 -20.09 -11.89 25.39
C SER A 142 -20.24 -13.26 26.05
N LYS A 143 -19.36 -13.61 26.99
CA LYS A 143 -19.41 -14.84 27.80
C LYS A 143 -19.92 -14.52 29.19
#